data_AF-A0A1C3V6J9-F1
#
_entry.id   AF-A0A1C3V6J9-F1
#
_cell.length_a   1.000
_cell.length_b   1.000
_cell.length_c   1.000
_cell.angle_alpha   90.00
_cell.angle_beta   90.00
_cell.angle_gamma   90.00
#
_symmetry.space_group_name_H-M   'P 1'
#
loop_
_entity.id
_entity.type
_entity.pdbx_description
1 polymer ?
#
loop_
_entity_poly.entity_id
_entity_poly.type
_entity_poly.pdbx_seq_one_letter_code
_entity_poly.pdbx_strand_id
1 'polypeptide(L)'
;MRLSAVSTIFLACLAISGCAARGEREAAQAAPPSKELTGSIAKTSRPTPSVEIGETVSHVERQQALAVAMPTNLRPEGLMPSDQSDGDAPVPLQRPLAMLAPSNPMPRALRQQPMQIYSHRFRDAKPINFGASTSPRKLAVHGVDVSRWQGEIDWDTLRTQGANFVYIKATDGGDHLDPMFKKNWRAAQQAGLKHGAYHFFYWCRTAGEQADWFIRNVPREAGALPPVIDVEWNGESSCKRRPSREQVLAKMQVFLDRLEKHYGQRPIVYTAPDFYRDNLSGELLNYPFWLRAVAAHPSKVYPGRKWLFWQYSGSGVSHGVDGKIDLNAFHGSEQDWHNWVASSAH
;
A
#
# COMPACT_ATOMS: atom_id res chain seq x y z
N MET A 1 -54.53 55.90 -31.18
CA MET A 1 -54.09 55.18 -32.40
C MET A 1 -53.81 53.73 -32.03
N ARG A 2 -54.63 52.81 -32.57
CA ARG A 2 -54.43 51.38 -32.91
C ARG A 2 -53.77 50.46 -31.86
N LEU A 3 -54.50 49.58 -31.16
CA LEU A 3 -55.16 48.30 -31.52
C LEU A 3 -54.26 47.05 -31.41
N SER A 4 -54.79 46.06 -30.68
CA SER A 4 -54.35 44.71 -30.34
C SER A 4 -54.13 43.74 -31.50
N ALA A 5 -53.36 42.66 -31.26
CA ALA A 5 -53.56 41.29 -31.77
C ALA A 5 -52.58 40.33 -31.01
N VAL A 6 -53.02 39.42 -30.13
CA VAL A 6 -53.71 38.13 -30.32
C VAL A 6 -52.78 36.98 -30.78
N SER A 7 -52.84 35.90 -30.00
CA SER A 7 -52.15 34.60 -30.11
C SER A 7 -52.76 33.66 -31.17
N THR A 8 -51.94 32.74 -31.71
CA THR A 8 -52.30 31.42 -32.31
C THR A 8 -51.03 30.56 -32.36
N ILE A 9 -50.82 29.51 -31.56
CA ILE A 9 -51.35 28.12 -31.57
C ILE A 9 -50.83 27.23 -32.73
N PHE A 10 -50.00 26.25 -32.33
CA PHE A 10 -49.78 24.86 -32.78
C PHE A 10 -49.56 24.50 -34.26
N LEU A 11 -48.47 23.75 -34.52
CA LEU A 11 -48.57 22.42 -35.13
C LEU A 11 -47.36 21.52 -34.77
N ALA A 12 -47.68 20.32 -34.30
CA ALA A 12 -46.76 19.22 -34.05
C ALA A 12 -46.55 18.38 -35.31
N CYS A 13 -45.34 17.84 -35.51
CA CYS A 13 -45.11 16.68 -36.37
C CYS A 13 -44.13 15.72 -35.68
N LEU A 14 -44.70 14.64 -35.14
CA LEU A 14 -44.05 13.37 -34.85
C LEU A 14 -43.86 12.60 -36.15
N ALA A 15 -42.68 12.01 -36.37
CA ALA A 15 -42.52 10.87 -37.25
C ALA A 15 -41.58 9.85 -36.59
N ILE A 16 -42.08 8.62 -36.53
CA ILE A 16 -41.56 7.43 -35.85
C ILE A 16 -40.87 6.53 -36.90
N SER A 17 -39.71 5.96 -36.56
CA SER A 17 -39.24 4.60 -36.91
C SER A 17 -37.78 4.46 -36.44
N GLY A 18 -37.29 3.41 -35.81
CA GLY A 18 -37.77 2.03 -35.69
C GLY A 18 -36.58 1.09 -35.87
N CYS A 19 -36.11 0.51 -34.76
CA CYS A 19 -35.36 -0.75 -34.56
C CYS A 19 -34.10 -1.09 -35.39
N ALA A 20 -32.97 -1.30 -34.69
CA ALA A 20 -32.23 -2.57 -34.75
C ALA A 20 -31.26 -2.69 -33.56
N ALA A 21 -31.52 -3.67 -32.70
CA ALA A 21 -30.54 -4.21 -31.76
C ALA A 21 -29.53 -5.07 -32.55
N ARG A 22 -28.23 -4.83 -32.32
CA ARG A 22 -27.18 -5.83 -32.54
C ARG A 22 -26.26 -5.77 -31.34
N GLY A 23 -26.19 -6.90 -30.64
CA GLY A 23 -25.22 -7.14 -29.59
C GLY A 23 -23.82 -7.21 -30.20
N GLU A 24 -22.89 -6.53 -29.57
CA GLU A 24 -21.48 -6.82 -29.73
C GLU A 24 -20.96 -7.45 -28.46
N ARG A 25 -20.28 -8.57 -28.68
CA ARG A 25 -19.73 -9.49 -27.70
C ARG A 25 -18.62 -8.80 -26.92
N GLU A 26 -18.62 -9.04 -25.61
CA GLU A 26 -17.45 -8.84 -24.75
C GLU A 26 -16.25 -9.59 -25.34
N ALA A 27 -15.33 -8.84 -25.94
CA ALA A 27 -13.95 -9.27 -26.07
C ALA A 27 -13.23 -8.73 -24.83
N ALA A 28 -12.99 -9.60 -23.86
CA ALA A 28 -12.03 -9.39 -22.79
C ALA A 28 -10.65 -9.16 -23.40
N GLN A 29 -10.31 -7.91 -23.68
CA GLN A 29 -8.95 -7.48 -23.96
C GLN A 29 -8.30 -7.17 -22.62
N ALA A 30 -7.43 -8.09 -22.19
CA ALA A 30 -6.46 -7.81 -21.14
C ALA A 30 -5.66 -6.57 -21.57
N ALA A 31 -5.89 -5.46 -20.88
CA ALA A 31 -5.23 -4.20 -21.15
C ALA A 31 -3.71 -4.34 -20.93
N PRO A 32 -2.87 -3.68 -21.73
CA PRO A 32 -1.42 -3.65 -21.49
C PRO A 32 -1.12 -2.95 -20.15
N PRO A 33 0.03 -3.27 -19.52
CA PRO A 33 0.37 -2.77 -18.19
C PRO A 33 0.41 -1.25 -18.14
N SER A 34 -0.14 -0.70 -17.04
CA SER A 34 -0.28 0.73 -16.81
C SER A 34 1.06 1.47 -16.83
N LYS A 35 1.15 2.56 -17.62
CA LYS A 35 2.34 3.43 -17.74
C LYS A 35 2.48 4.45 -16.59
N GLU A 36 1.83 4.18 -15.47
CA GLU A 36 1.58 5.18 -14.43
C GLU A 36 2.82 5.40 -13.57
N LEU A 37 3.28 6.64 -13.57
CA LEU A 37 4.25 7.18 -12.64
C LEU A 37 3.49 7.55 -11.36
N THR A 38 3.96 7.06 -10.21
CA THR A 38 3.62 7.72 -8.95
C THR A 38 4.21 9.12 -9.06
N GLY A 39 3.41 10.13 -8.73
CA GLY A 39 3.76 11.53 -8.98
C GLY A 39 4.93 11.97 -8.11
N SER A 40 6.16 11.59 -8.48
CA SER A 40 7.40 12.08 -7.88
C SER A 40 8.73 11.69 -8.58
N ILE A 41 8.79 10.95 -9.70
CA ILE A 41 10.08 10.76 -10.41
C ILE A 41 9.93 10.80 -11.93
N ALA A 42 10.30 11.93 -12.54
CA ALA A 42 10.58 11.97 -13.97
C ALA A 42 11.96 11.34 -14.27
N LYS A 43 12.00 10.37 -15.20
CA LYS A 43 13.22 9.73 -15.70
C LYS A 43 14.00 10.72 -16.59
N THR A 44 15.27 10.96 -16.29
CA THR A 44 16.16 11.70 -17.20
C THR A 44 16.63 10.78 -18.32
N SER A 45 16.23 11.06 -19.57
CA SER A 45 16.75 10.38 -20.76
C SER A 45 18.12 10.94 -21.15
N ARG A 46 19.18 10.14 -21.08
CA ARG A 46 20.39 10.34 -21.88
C ARG A 46 20.43 9.28 -22.98
N PRO A 47 20.86 9.60 -24.22
CA PRO A 47 20.93 8.63 -25.29
C PRO A 47 22.11 7.68 -25.07
N THR A 48 21.87 6.38 -25.18
CA THR A 48 22.92 5.35 -25.29
C THR A 48 23.10 5.05 -26.79
N PRO A 49 24.34 4.97 -27.31
CA PRO A 49 24.57 4.64 -28.71
C PRO A 49 24.23 3.18 -29.01
N SER A 50 23.56 2.96 -30.14
CA SER A 50 23.20 1.64 -30.66
C SER A 50 24.43 0.93 -31.23
N VAL A 51 24.64 -0.33 -30.85
CA VAL A 51 25.55 -1.26 -31.53
C VAL A 51 24.69 -2.34 -32.17
N GLU A 52 24.81 -2.49 -33.49
CA GLU A 52 24.22 -3.57 -34.29
C GLU A 52 24.84 -4.92 -33.93
N ILE A 53 24.01 -5.95 -33.75
CA ILE A 53 24.44 -7.35 -33.82
C ILE A 53 23.48 -8.09 -34.73
N GLY A 54 24.05 -8.70 -35.77
CA GLY A 54 23.36 -9.35 -36.87
C GLY A 54 22.67 -10.66 -36.53
N GLU A 55 21.76 -11.03 -37.43
CA GLU A 55 20.99 -12.26 -37.47
C GLU A 55 21.86 -13.51 -37.46
N THR A 56 21.42 -14.54 -36.73
CA THR A 56 21.52 -15.93 -37.21
C THR A 56 20.29 -16.71 -36.77
N VAL A 57 19.60 -17.26 -37.77
CA VAL A 57 18.49 -18.21 -37.65
C VAL A 57 19.07 -19.62 -37.52
N SER A 58 18.51 -20.44 -36.63
CA SER A 58 18.51 -21.90 -36.83
C SER A 58 17.27 -22.54 -36.18
N HIS A 59 16.53 -23.23 -37.04
CA HIS A 59 15.40 -24.12 -36.76
C HIS A 59 15.89 -25.48 -36.24
N VAL A 60 14.91 -26.36 -35.92
CA VAL A 60 14.96 -27.83 -35.70
C VAL A 60 14.99 -28.19 -34.19
N GLU A 61 14.10 -28.99 -33.58
CA GLU A 61 13.06 -29.92 -34.02
C GLU A 61 12.08 -30.22 -32.87
N ARG A 62 10.94 -30.80 -33.22
CA ARG A 62 9.83 -31.22 -32.34
C ARG A 62 9.94 -32.73 -32.14
N GLN A 63 10.01 -33.23 -30.90
CA GLN A 63 9.77 -34.64 -30.58
C GLN A 63 8.88 -34.81 -29.35
N GLN A 64 7.90 -35.71 -29.49
CA GLN A 64 6.86 -36.05 -28.52
C GLN A 64 7.31 -37.18 -27.58
N ALA A 65 6.79 -37.08 -26.35
CA ALA A 65 6.27 -38.12 -25.46
C ALA A 65 7.13 -39.33 -25.08
N LEU A 66 7.37 -39.47 -23.76
CA LEU A 66 7.24 -40.75 -23.06
C LEU A 66 6.83 -40.51 -21.60
N ALA A 67 5.69 -41.11 -21.24
CA ALA A 67 5.14 -41.18 -19.90
C ALA A 67 5.81 -42.31 -19.10
N VAL A 68 6.06 -42.09 -17.81
CA VAL A 68 6.37 -43.16 -16.86
C VAL A 68 5.45 -43.01 -15.65
N ALA A 69 4.63 -44.03 -15.47
CA ALA A 69 3.72 -44.23 -14.36
C ALA A 69 4.47 -44.71 -13.11
N MET A 70 4.04 -44.26 -11.93
CA MET A 70 4.41 -44.81 -10.63
C MET A 70 3.26 -45.69 -10.13
N PRO A 71 3.52 -46.90 -9.58
CA PRO A 71 2.47 -47.73 -9.03
C PRO A 71 2.14 -47.29 -7.60
N THR A 72 0.86 -47.08 -7.31
CA THR A 72 0.33 -47.11 -5.95
C THR A 72 -0.86 -48.05 -5.91
N ASN A 73 -0.71 -49.13 -5.16
CA ASN A 73 -1.80 -49.95 -4.66
C ASN A 73 -1.33 -50.52 -3.32
N LEU A 74 -2.05 -50.20 -2.25
CA LEU A 74 -2.82 -51.21 -1.50
C LEU A 74 -3.72 -50.49 -0.48
N ARG A 75 -4.99 -50.92 -0.49
CA ARG A 75 -6.11 -50.48 0.34
C ARG A 75 -6.19 -51.28 1.66
N PRO A 76 -7.07 -50.88 2.60
CA PRO A 76 -7.02 -51.25 4.01
C PRO A 76 -8.10 -52.26 4.46
N GLU A 77 -7.83 -52.96 5.55
CA GLU A 77 -8.79 -53.63 6.46
C GLU A 77 -8.17 -53.53 7.88
N GLY A 78 -8.83 -53.33 9.02
CA GLY A 78 -10.23 -53.43 9.40
C GLY A 78 -10.35 -54.25 10.72
N LEU A 79 -10.80 -53.61 11.81
CA LEU A 79 -11.43 -54.14 13.05
C LEU A 79 -10.61 -54.89 14.16
N MET A 80 -10.42 -54.18 15.32
CA MET A 80 -10.93 -54.38 16.72
C MET A 80 -10.99 -55.80 17.40
N PRO A 81 -11.30 -55.92 18.73
CA PRO A 81 -10.38 -55.89 19.89
C PRO A 81 -10.49 -57.15 20.80
N SER A 82 -9.72 -57.26 21.90
CA SER A 82 -10.01 -58.22 22.99
C SER A 82 -9.52 -57.72 24.36
N ASP A 83 -10.16 -58.25 25.41
CA ASP A 83 -10.43 -57.69 26.74
C ASP A 83 -9.93 -58.65 27.85
N GLN A 84 -9.74 -58.14 29.09
CA GLN A 84 -9.63 -58.83 30.41
C GLN A 84 -8.33 -59.65 30.75
N SER A 85 -7.86 -59.82 32.00
CA SER A 85 -8.04 -59.23 33.36
C SER A 85 -6.99 -59.86 34.33
N ASP A 86 -6.87 -59.26 35.54
CA ASP A 86 -6.43 -59.83 36.85
C ASP A 86 -4.95 -59.81 37.32
N GLY A 87 -4.77 -59.28 38.55
CA GLY A 87 -3.61 -59.58 39.40
C GLY A 87 -3.21 -58.57 40.49
N ASP A 88 -3.93 -58.59 41.63
CA ASP A 88 -3.47 -58.39 43.03
C ASP A 88 -2.98 -57.03 43.63
N ALA A 89 -3.36 -56.81 44.89
CA ALA A 89 -3.21 -55.59 45.73
C ALA A 89 -1.80 -55.45 46.39
N PRO A 90 -1.37 -54.36 47.10
CA PRO A 90 -2.11 -53.63 48.16
C PRO A 90 -1.92 -52.08 48.22
N VAL A 91 -2.80 -51.42 48.98
CA VAL A 91 -2.76 -49.98 49.29
C VAL A 91 -1.82 -49.68 50.46
N PRO A 92 -0.98 -48.63 50.39
CA PRO A 92 -0.52 -47.93 51.57
C PRO A 92 -0.97 -46.45 51.60
N LEU A 93 -1.49 -46.05 52.76
CA LEU A 93 -1.71 -44.66 53.20
C LEU A 93 -0.41 -43.85 53.12
N GLN A 94 -0.37 -42.78 52.31
CA GLN A 94 0.65 -41.73 52.42
C GLN A 94 0.07 -40.32 52.27
N ARG A 95 0.64 -39.44 53.09
CA ARG A 95 0.29 -38.05 53.45
C ARG A 95 0.16 -37.09 52.25
N PRO A 96 -0.58 -35.98 52.38
CA PRO A 96 -0.60 -34.96 51.35
C PRO A 96 0.77 -34.29 51.24
N LEU A 97 1.45 -34.50 50.11
CA LEU A 97 2.59 -33.69 49.71
C LEU A 97 2.09 -32.28 49.42
N ALA A 98 2.60 -31.32 50.18
CA ALA A 98 2.46 -29.91 49.88
C ALA A 98 3.03 -29.64 48.47
N MET A 99 2.17 -29.16 47.57
CA MET A 99 2.56 -28.67 46.25
C MET A 99 3.34 -27.36 46.44
N LEU A 100 4.65 -27.46 46.67
CA LEU A 100 5.56 -26.36 46.41
C LEU A 100 5.65 -26.21 44.89
N ALA A 101 4.76 -25.40 44.33
CA ALA A 101 4.92 -24.88 42.99
C ALA A 101 6.25 -24.11 42.96
N PRO A 102 7.20 -24.42 42.06
CA PRO A 102 8.29 -23.50 41.84
C PRO A 102 7.66 -22.20 41.32
N SER A 103 7.93 -21.09 42.00
CA SER A 103 7.74 -19.77 41.44
C SER A 103 8.69 -19.66 40.26
N ASN A 104 8.26 -20.16 39.10
CA ASN A 104 8.83 -19.78 37.83
C ASN A 104 8.50 -18.29 37.69
N PRO A 105 9.46 -17.36 37.81
CA PRO A 105 9.20 -16.05 37.27
C PRO A 105 8.98 -16.30 35.78
N MET A 106 7.75 -16.06 35.32
CA MET A 106 7.47 -15.93 33.89
C MET A 106 8.63 -15.16 33.27
N PRO A 107 9.30 -15.66 32.21
CA PRO A 107 10.28 -14.84 31.53
C PRO A 107 9.53 -13.58 31.12
N ARG A 108 9.91 -12.46 31.73
CA ARG A 108 9.45 -11.11 31.41
C ARG A 108 9.29 -11.08 29.91
N ALA A 109 8.04 -11.05 29.43
CA ALA A 109 7.70 -11.10 28.01
C ALA A 109 8.76 -10.32 27.26
N LEU A 110 9.48 -10.98 26.34
CA LEU A 110 10.60 -10.41 25.58
C LEU A 110 10.19 -9.00 25.19
N ARG A 111 10.66 -8.02 25.96
CA ARG A 111 10.32 -6.62 25.77
C ARG A 111 11.07 -6.31 24.50
N GLN A 112 10.39 -6.42 23.36
CA GLN A 112 11.00 -6.17 22.05
C GLN A 112 11.72 -4.85 22.20
N GLN A 113 13.05 -4.89 22.11
CA GLN A 113 13.84 -3.69 22.29
C GLN A 113 13.35 -2.68 21.25
N PRO A 114 13.12 -1.42 21.64
CA PRO A 114 12.65 -0.41 20.70
C PRO A 114 13.61 -0.39 19.50
N MET A 115 13.03 -0.38 18.30
CA MET A 115 13.80 -0.37 17.06
C MET A 115 14.74 0.84 17.04
N GLN A 116 16.03 0.61 16.80
CA GLN A 116 17.01 1.71 16.77
C GLN A 116 16.65 2.75 15.70
N ILE A 117 16.61 4.03 16.05
CA ILE A 117 16.48 5.11 15.07
C ILE A 117 17.86 5.55 14.56
N TYR A 118 18.01 5.56 13.24
CA TYR A 118 19.19 6.08 12.54
C TYR A 118 18.90 7.49 12.09
N SER A 119 19.83 8.40 12.38
CA SER A 119 19.70 9.80 11.96
C SER A 119 19.71 9.94 10.45
N HIS A 120 18.92 10.89 9.94
CA HIS A 120 18.80 11.09 8.50
C HIS A 120 20.14 11.52 7.88
N ARG A 121 20.57 10.84 6.81
CA ARG A 121 21.75 11.18 6.00
C ARG A 121 21.40 11.43 4.53
N PHE A 122 20.11 11.55 4.23
CA PHE A 122 19.61 11.87 2.91
C PHE A 122 20.12 13.23 2.41
N ARG A 123 20.39 13.27 1.11
CA ARG A 123 20.58 14.49 0.32
C ARG A 123 19.32 14.80 -0.46
N ASP A 124 19.29 15.98 -1.07
CA ASP A 124 18.19 16.40 -1.94
C ASP A 124 18.79 17.09 -3.16
N ALA A 125 18.36 16.69 -4.36
CA ALA A 125 18.81 17.30 -5.61
C ALA A 125 18.18 18.68 -5.84
N LYS A 126 17.07 19.00 -5.18
CA LYS A 126 16.40 20.31 -5.23
C LYS A 126 15.97 20.72 -3.81
N PRO A 127 16.92 21.01 -2.90
CA PRO A 127 16.60 21.28 -1.51
C PRO A 127 15.75 22.54 -1.37
N ILE A 128 14.70 22.46 -0.57
CA ILE A 128 13.86 23.59 -0.21
C ILE A 128 14.23 24.12 1.18
N ASN A 129 14.35 25.45 1.30
CA ASN A 129 14.56 26.09 2.58
C ASN A 129 13.22 26.25 3.31
N PHE A 130 12.93 25.31 4.20
CA PHE A 130 11.73 25.37 5.06
C PHE A 130 11.88 26.33 6.25
N GLY A 131 13.03 26.98 6.44
CA GLY A 131 13.34 27.80 7.60
C GLY A 131 13.89 27.01 8.78
N ALA A 132 14.65 27.67 9.67
CA ALA A 132 15.34 27.00 10.76
C ALA A 132 14.39 26.36 11.79
N SER A 133 13.23 26.95 12.06
CA SER A 133 12.25 26.44 13.02
C SER A 133 11.43 25.25 12.49
N THR A 134 11.17 25.23 11.19
CA THR A 134 10.23 24.30 10.52
C THR A 134 10.91 23.33 9.55
N SER A 135 12.23 23.20 9.64
CA SER A 135 13.01 22.25 8.82
C SER A 135 12.64 20.80 9.15
N PRO A 136 12.45 19.92 8.14
CA PRO A 136 12.19 18.50 8.39
C PRO A 136 13.33 17.82 9.15
N ARG A 137 14.57 18.34 9.06
CA ARG A 137 15.75 17.84 9.79
C ARG A 137 15.62 17.89 11.32
N LYS A 138 14.62 18.59 11.84
CA LYS A 138 14.33 18.65 13.28
C LYS A 138 13.49 17.49 13.77
N LEU A 139 12.89 16.71 12.87
CA LEU A 139 12.10 15.54 13.21
C LEU A 139 13.04 14.36 13.39
N ALA A 140 12.81 13.55 14.42
CA ALA A 140 13.73 12.48 14.80
C ALA A 140 13.71 11.32 13.79
N VAL A 141 12.52 10.99 13.28
CA VAL A 141 12.29 9.77 12.53
C VAL A 141 11.97 10.10 11.07
N HIS A 142 12.90 9.73 10.20
CA HIS A 142 12.74 9.83 8.76
C HIS A 142 12.51 8.47 8.11
N GLY A 143 11.91 8.51 6.93
CA GLY A 143 11.63 7.35 6.11
C GLY A 143 11.49 7.75 4.65
N VAL A 144 11.10 6.77 3.84
CA VAL A 144 10.95 6.93 2.39
C VAL A 144 9.65 6.29 1.93
N ASP A 145 9.24 6.60 0.71
CA ASP A 145 8.25 5.80 0.01
C ASP A 145 8.75 5.42 -1.38
N VAL A 146 8.42 4.19 -1.79
CA VAL A 146 8.98 3.57 -2.99
C VAL A 146 7.93 2.80 -3.76
N SER A 147 8.23 2.56 -5.03
CA SER A 147 7.46 1.76 -5.98
C SER A 147 8.44 1.04 -6.91
N ARG A 148 7.94 0.47 -8.01
CA ARG A 148 8.78 0.01 -9.12
C ARG A 148 9.77 1.05 -9.66
N TRP A 149 9.50 2.34 -9.49
CA TRP A 149 10.29 3.41 -10.12
C TRP A 149 11.68 3.61 -9.49
N GLN A 150 11.86 3.20 -8.24
CA GLN A 150 13.16 3.21 -7.56
C GLN A 150 14.04 2.01 -7.94
N GLY A 151 13.51 1.03 -8.68
CA GLY A 151 14.29 -0.11 -9.16
C GLY A 151 14.84 -0.97 -8.01
N GLU A 152 16.09 -1.40 -8.17
CA GLU A 152 16.82 -2.16 -7.17
C GLU A 152 17.28 -1.24 -6.02
N ILE A 153 17.09 -1.71 -4.79
CA ILE A 153 17.39 -0.95 -3.57
C ILE A 153 18.28 -1.81 -2.68
N ASP A 154 19.41 -1.25 -2.26
CA ASP A 154 20.21 -1.77 -1.14
C ASP A 154 19.58 -1.28 0.16
N TRP A 155 18.76 -2.15 0.75
CA TRP A 155 17.94 -1.86 1.92
C TRP A 155 18.77 -1.68 3.21
N ASP A 156 19.87 -2.41 3.37
CA ASP A 156 20.73 -2.30 4.55
C ASP A 156 21.47 -0.95 4.54
N THR A 157 21.97 -0.54 3.37
CA THR A 157 22.53 0.80 3.21
C THR A 157 21.45 1.86 3.44
N LEU A 158 20.28 1.73 2.81
CA LEU A 158 19.20 2.72 2.96
C LEU A 158 18.74 2.86 4.42
N ARG A 159 18.64 1.74 5.14
CA ARG A 159 18.36 1.69 6.59
C ARG A 159 19.35 2.53 7.39
N THR A 160 20.64 2.30 7.17
CA THR A 160 21.71 2.97 7.91
C THR A 160 21.91 4.43 7.50
N GLN A 161 21.43 4.84 6.32
CA GLN A 161 21.31 6.24 5.90
C GLN A 161 20.12 6.99 6.55
N GLY A 162 19.35 6.33 7.41
CA GLY A 162 18.28 6.96 8.19
C GLY A 162 16.87 6.70 7.68
N ALA A 163 16.67 5.70 6.79
CA ALA A 163 15.33 5.21 6.48
C ALA A 163 14.87 4.27 7.60
N ASN A 164 14.12 4.81 8.57
CA ASN A 164 13.61 4.03 9.71
C ASN A 164 12.25 3.40 9.42
N PHE A 165 11.54 3.96 8.44
CA PHE A 165 10.34 3.38 7.89
C PHE A 165 10.29 3.49 6.36
N VAL A 166 9.47 2.66 5.74
CA VAL A 166 9.16 2.72 4.32
C VAL A 166 7.67 2.46 4.05
N TYR A 167 7.06 3.25 3.16
CA TYR A 167 5.81 2.86 2.51
C TYR A 167 6.09 2.37 1.09
N ILE A 168 5.57 1.20 0.75
CA ILE A 168 5.85 0.53 -0.51
C ILE A 168 4.55 0.48 -1.31
N LYS A 169 4.58 0.92 -2.58
CA LYS A 169 3.44 0.80 -3.47
C LYS A 169 3.08 -0.67 -3.58
N ALA A 170 1.84 -1.01 -3.26
CA ALA A 170 1.34 -2.36 -3.45
C ALA A 170 0.50 -2.45 -4.71
N THR A 171 -0.51 -1.60 -4.82
CA THR A 171 -1.51 -1.73 -5.88
C THR A 171 -1.96 -0.37 -6.37
N ASP A 172 -2.49 -0.34 -7.59
CA ASP A 172 -3.25 0.79 -8.11
C ASP A 172 -4.46 0.29 -8.90
N GLY A 173 -5.58 1.01 -8.78
CA GLY A 173 -6.84 0.57 -9.36
C GLY A 173 -7.31 -0.80 -8.87
N GLY A 174 -8.08 -1.52 -9.68
CA GLY A 174 -8.71 -2.79 -9.27
C GLY A 174 -7.93 -4.05 -9.66
N ASP A 175 -6.82 -3.89 -10.37
CA ASP A 175 -6.20 -4.95 -11.16
C ASP A 175 -4.68 -4.81 -11.35
N HIS A 176 -4.03 -3.76 -10.83
CA HIS A 176 -2.58 -3.59 -10.92
C HIS A 176 -1.88 -3.89 -9.59
N LEU A 177 -0.93 -4.81 -9.60
CA LEU A 177 0.03 -5.04 -8.53
C LEU A 177 1.37 -4.45 -8.96
N ASP A 178 1.99 -3.62 -8.13
CA ASP A 178 3.32 -3.11 -8.39
C ASP A 178 4.30 -4.31 -8.46
N PRO A 179 5.04 -4.49 -9.57
CA PRO A 179 5.87 -5.67 -9.78
C PRO A 179 7.01 -5.79 -8.76
N MET A 180 7.42 -4.70 -8.12
CA MET A 180 8.46 -4.69 -7.09
C MET A 180 7.91 -4.89 -5.68
N PHE A 181 6.59 -4.83 -5.48
CA PHE A 181 5.98 -4.85 -4.14
C PHE A 181 6.46 -6.02 -3.28
N LYS A 182 6.29 -7.26 -3.75
CA LYS A 182 6.64 -8.47 -2.98
C LYS A 182 8.14 -8.56 -2.65
N LYS A 183 8.98 -8.07 -3.55
CA LYS A 183 10.44 -8.03 -3.36
C LYS A 183 10.81 -6.98 -2.32
N ASN A 184 10.33 -5.75 -2.51
CA ASN A 184 10.58 -4.63 -1.61
C ASN A 184 10.02 -4.90 -0.20
N TRP A 185 8.84 -5.51 -0.10
CA TRP A 185 8.22 -5.88 1.19
C TRP A 185 9.14 -6.77 2.02
N ARG A 186 9.60 -7.88 1.43
CA ARG A 186 10.47 -8.85 2.12
C ARG A 186 11.85 -8.26 2.42
N ALA A 187 12.44 -7.53 1.48
CA ALA A 187 13.79 -6.98 1.66
C ALA A 187 13.81 -5.87 2.71
N ALA A 188 12.79 -5.00 2.75
CA ALA A 188 12.64 -3.99 3.79
C ALA A 188 12.47 -4.61 5.18
N GLN A 189 11.69 -5.69 5.28
CA GLN A 189 11.54 -6.45 6.51
C GLN A 189 12.87 -7.06 6.98
N GLN A 190 13.62 -7.70 6.07
CA GLN A 190 14.92 -8.32 6.37
C GLN A 190 15.97 -7.30 6.84
N ALA A 191 15.98 -6.11 6.25
CA ALA A 191 16.83 -4.99 6.68
C ALA A 191 16.34 -4.29 7.97
N GLY A 192 15.24 -4.77 8.58
CA GLY A 192 14.73 -4.25 9.85
C GLY A 192 14.05 -2.87 9.74
N LEU A 193 13.56 -2.49 8.57
CA LEU A 193 12.70 -1.30 8.42
C LEU A 193 11.28 -1.61 8.87
N LYS A 194 10.65 -0.63 9.54
CA LYS A 194 9.18 -0.65 9.67
C LYS A 194 8.59 -0.35 8.31
N HIS A 195 7.73 -1.22 7.81
CA HIS A 195 7.24 -1.14 6.45
C HIS A 195 5.70 -1.18 6.43
N GLY A 196 5.12 -0.43 5.52
CA GLY A 196 3.69 -0.42 5.23
C GLY A 196 3.45 -0.39 3.73
N ALA A 197 2.21 -0.63 3.33
CA ALA A 197 1.81 -0.65 1.93
C ALA A 197 0.87 0.52 1.62
N TYR A 198 0.98 1.07 0.42
CA TYR A 198 0.02 2.06 -0.07
C TYR A 198 -0.69 1.63 -1.35
N HIS A 199 -1.93 2.10 -1.49
CA HIS A 199 -2.78 1.94 -2.65
C HIS A 199 -2.95 3.27 -3.38
N PHE A 200 -2.58 3.33 -4.65
CA PHE A 200 -2.86 4.52 -5.47
C PHE A 200 -4.28 4.45 -6.04
N PHE A 201 -5.14 5.38 -5.62
CA PHE A 201 -6.57 5.29 -5.86
C PHE A 201 -6.99 5.78 -7.25
N TYR A 202 -7.76 4.97 -7.98
CA TYR A 202 -8.34 5.30 -9.28
C TYR A 202 -9.81 5.69 -9.17
N TRP A 203 -10.11 6.93 -9.51
CA TRP A 203 -11.47 7.49 -9.44
C TRP A 203 -12.47 6.88 -10.44
N CYS A 204 -11.97 6.16 -11.44
CA CYS A 204 -12.74 5.50 -12.50
C CYS A 204 -13.17 4.07 -12.12
N ARG A 205 -12.70 3.55 -10.98
CA ARG A 205 -13.05 2.22 -10.47
C ARG A 205 -13.98 2.32 -9.26
N THR A 206 -14.61 1.22 -8.89
CA THR A 206 -15.37 1.18 -7.62
C THR A 206 -14.40 1.14 -6.43
N ALA A 207 -14.81 1.67 -5.29
CA ALA A 207 -13.95 1.66 -4.10
C ALA A 207 -13.80 0.26 -3.49
N GLY A 208 -14.88 -0.55 -3.55
CA GLY A 208 -14.88 -1.92 -3.05
C GLY A 208 -13.89 -2.82 -3.79
N GLU A 209 -13.90 -2.78 -5.14
CA GLU A 209 -12.97 -3.57 -5.95
C GLU A 209 -11.51 -3.23 -5.64
N GLN A 210 -11.20 -1.95 -5.47
CA GLN A 210 -9.85 -1.47 -5.14
C GLN A 210 -9.42 -1.94 -3.75
N ALA A 211 -10.31 -1.85 -2.76
CA ALA A 211 -10.04 -2.35 -1.41
C ALA A 211 -9.79 -3.86 -1.41
N ASP A 212 -10.64 -4.62 -2.10
CA ASP A 212 -10.51 -6.08 -2.20
C ASP A 212 -9.24 -6.47 -2.98
N TRP A 213 -8.82 -5.67 -3.96
CA TRP A 213 -7.56 -5.86 -4.66
C TRP A 213 -6.34 -5.59 -3.77
N PHE A 214 -6.36 -4.51 -2.99
CA PHE A 214 -5.31 -4.23 -2.00
C PHE A 214 -5.20 -5.37 -0.98
N ILE A 215 -6.33 -5.76 -0.37
CA ILE A 215 -6.42 -6.83 0.63
C ILE A 215 -5.88 -8.16 0.11
N ARG A 216 -6.21 -8.53 -1.14
CA ARG A 216 -5.71 -9.77 -1.75
C ARG A 216 -4.19 -9.80 -1.94
N ASN A 217 -3.55 -8.64 -2.07
CA ASN A 217 -2.13 -8.55 -2.44
C ASN A 217 -1.21 -8.16 -1.27
N VAL A 218 -1.74 -7.47 -0.26
CA VAL A 218 -0.96 -7.00 0.90
C VAL A 218 -1.25 -7.89 2.11
N PRO A 219 -0.25 -8.63 2.62
CA PRO A 219 -0.46 -9.52 3.75
C PRO A 219 -0.81 -8.74 5.02
N ARG A 220 -1.69 -9.32 5.84
CA ARG A 220 -1.87 -8.88 7.22
C ARG A 220 -0.74 -9.48 8.06
N GLU A 221 0.16 -8.63 8.54
CA GLU A 221 1.38 -9.05 9.22
C GLU A 221 1.59 -8.25 10.51
N ALA A 222 1.94 -8.97 11.59
CA ALA A 222 2.19 -8.34 12.88
C ALA A 222 3.38 -7.38 12.79
N GLY A 223 3.16 -6.13 13.19
CA GLY A 223 4.20 -5.09 13.20
C GLY A 223 4.42 -4.38 11.86
N ALA A 224 3.66 -4.72 10.81
CA ALA A 224 3.51 -3.87 9.63
C ALA A 224 2.79 -2.56 10.00
N LEU A 225 3.13 -1.47 9.31
CA LEU A 225 2.50 -0.18 9.50
C LEU A 225 1.08 -0.17 8.92
N PRO A 226 0.17 0.69 9.43
CA PRO A 226 -1.18 0.81 8.90
C PRO A 226 -1.21 1.05 7.39
N PRO A 227 -2.18 0.48 6.65
CA PRO A 227 -2.25 0.63 5.21
C PRO A 227 -2.55 2.10 4.84
N VAL A 228 -2.02 2.54 3.71
CA VAL A 228 -2.22 3.91 3.20
C VAL A 228 -3.14 3.88 1.98
N ILE A 229 -4.11 4.80 1.95
CA ILE A 229 -4.77 5.22 0.70
C ILE A 229 -4.06 6.47 0.17
N ASP A 230 -3.58 6.41 -1.06
CA ASP A 230 -3.01 7.54 -1.80
C ASP A 230 -4.10 8.12 -2.71
N VAL A 231 -4.54 9.34 -2.36
CA VAL A 231 -5.54 10.10 -3.12
C VAL A 231 -4.95 11.39 -3.64
N GLU A 232 -4.82 11.48 -4.96
CA GLU A 232 -4.40 12.71 -5.63
C GLU A 232 -5.03 12.87 -7.02
N TRP A 233 -4.95 14.08 -7.56
CA TRP A 233 -5.25 14.34 -8.96
C TRP A 233 -4.02 14.08 -9.81
N ASN A 234 -3.84 12.84 -10.25
CA ASN A 234 -2.71 12.51 -11.13
C ASN A 234 -3.03 12.87 -12.58
N GLY A 235 -2.38 13.94 -13.07
CA GLY A 235 -2.49 14.43 -14.43
C GLY A 235 -1.94 13.47 -15.49
N GLU A 236 -1.12 12.49 -15.12
CA GLU A 236 -0.61 11.46 -16.01
C GLU A 236 -1.51 10.22 -16.06
N SER A 237 -2.45 10.10 -15.12
CA SER A 237 -3.28 8.90 -15.02
C SER A 237 -4.22 8.72 -16.20
N SER A 238 -4.33 7.50 -16.70
CA SER A 238 -5.36 7.12 -17.67
C SER A 238 -6.78 7.42 -17.17
N CYS A 239 -6.99 7.40 -15.85
CA CYS A 239 -8.22 7.86 -15.25
C CYS A 239 -8.24 9.39 -15.07
N LYS A 240 -8.97 10.09 -15.94
CA LYS A 240 -9.15 11.56 -15.85
C LYS A 240 -10.40 12.00 -15.08
N ARG A 241 -11.17 11.06 -14.53
CA ARG A 241 -12.43 11.37 -13.84
C ARG A 241 -12.16 12.16 -12.56
N ARG A 242 -12.88 13.26 -12.39
CA ARG A 242 -12.93 14.04 -11.14
C ARG A 242 -14.37 14.04 -10.61
N PRO A 243 -14.73 13.04 -9.77
CA PRO A 243 -16.05 12.97 -9.15
C PRO A 243 -16.31 14.21 -8.28
N SER A 244 -17.58 14.44 -7.89
CA SER A 244 -17.89 15.47 -6.91
C SER A 244 -17.22 15.16 -5.56
N ARG A 245 -16.99 16.19 -4.75
CA ARG A 245 -16.45 16.04 -3.39
C ARG A 245 -17.21 15.00 -2.55
N GLU A 246 -18.53 15.02 -2.61
CA GLU A 246 -19.39 14.04 -1.92
C GLU A 246 -19.09 12.60 -2.38
N GLN A 247 -19.00 12.38 -3.70
CA GLN A 247 -18.68 11.07 -4.27
C GLN A 247 -17.25 10.63 -3.92
N VAL A 248 -16.31 11.56 -3.87
CA VAL A 248 -14.93 11.32 -3.42
C VAL A 248 -14.94 10.80 -1.99
N LEU A 249 -15.57 11.53 -1.07
CA LEU A 249 -15.63 11.16 0.35
C LEU A 249 -16.34 9.82 0.56
N ALA A 250 -17.47 9.59 -0.11
CA ALA A 250 -18.18 8.32 -0.04
C ALA A 250 -17.33 7.13 -0.52
N LYS A 251 -16.62 7.29 -1.65
CA LYS A 251 -15.70 6.26 -2.16
C LYS A 251 -14.54 6.00 -1.20
N MET A 252 -13.94 7.07 -0.66
CA MET A 252 -12.87 6.95 0.32
C MET A 252 -13.35 6.20 1.57
N GLN A 253 -14.51 6.54 2.11
CA GLN A 253 -15.05 5.88 3.30
C GLN A 253 -15.23 4.37 3.09
N VAL A 254 -15.79 3.95 1.94
CA VAL A 254 -15.91 2.52 1.58
C VAL A 254 -14.55 1.81 1.57
N PHE A 255 -13.54 2.45 1.01
CA PHE A 255 -12.19 1.87 0.97
C PHE A 255 -11.56 1.80 2.37
N LEU A 256 -11.61 2.90 3.11
CA LEU A 256 -11.07 3.03 4.47
C LEU A 256 -11.70 2.01 5.42
N ASP A 257 -13.02 1.87 5.42
CA ASP A 257 -13.75 0.94 6.31
C ASP A 257 -13.37 -0.52 6.04
N ARG A 258 -13.21 -0.89 4.76
CA ARG A 258 -12.82 -2.26 4.38
C ARG A 258 -11.40 -2.58 4.85
N LEU A 259 -10.47 -1.64 4.67
CA LEU A 259 -9.11 -1.81 5.14
C LEU A 259 -9.03 -1.84 6.66
N GLU A 260 -9.71 -0.93 7.37
CA GLU A 260 -9.73 -0.91 8.84
C GLU A 260 -10.29 -2.22 9.39
N LYS A 261 -11.37 -2.73 8.80
CA LYS A 261 -11.96 -4.02 9.16
C LYS A 261 -11.02 -5.19 8.91
N HIS A 262 -10.29 -5.20 7.79
CA HIS A 262 -9.42 -6.32 7.43
C HIS A 262 -8.13 -6.34 8.24
N TYR A 263 -7.43 -5.20 8.31
CA TYR A 263 -6.11 -5.11 8.95
C TYR A 263 -6.21 -4.92 10.46
N GLY A 264 -7.34 -4.42 10.98
CA GLY A 264 -7.51 -4.04 12.37
C GLY A 264 -6.75 -2.74 12.72
N GLN A 265 -6.24 -2.04 11.71
CA GLN A 265 -5.46 -0.82 11.83
C GLN A 265 -6.19 0.30 11.09
N ARG A 266 -6.28 1.47 11.70
CA ARG A 266 -6.84 2.65 11.04
C ARG A 266 -5.97 3.08 9.86
N PRO A 267 -6.48 3.08 8.61
CA PRO A 267 -5.67 3.45 7.45
C PRO A 267 -5.23 4.91 7.50
N ILE A 268 -4.12 5.20 6.84
CA ILE A 268 -3.56 6.55 6.68
C ILE A 268 -3.99 7.13 5.34
N VAL A 269 -4.35 8.40 5.32
CA VAL A 269 -4.71 9.13 4.09
C VAL A 269 -3.51 9.94 3.62
N TYR A 270 -2.90 9.53 2.52
CA TYR A 270 -1.95 10.36 1.78
C TYR A 270 -2.68 11.28 0.82
N THR A 271 -2.23 12.53 0.70
CA THR A 271 -2.83 13.49 -0.24
C THR A 271 -1.86 14.58 -0.70
N ALA A 272 -2.14 15.07 -1.90
CA ALA A 272 -1.56 16.27 -2.50
C ALA A 272 -2.31 17.57 -2.08
N PRO A 273 -1.67 18.77 -2.19
CA PRO A 273 -2.28 20.03 -1.78
C PRO A 273 -3.57 20.41 -2.51
N ASP A 274 -3.60 20.18 -3.83
CA ASP A 274 -4.75 20.48 -4.67
C ASP A 274 -5.93 19.53 -4.36
N PHE A 275 -5.67 18.23 -4.31
CA PHE A 275 -6.68 17.25 -3.94
C PHE A 275 -7.27 17.51 -2.54
N TYR A 276 -6.41 17.85 -1.57
CA TYR A 276 -6.86 18.16 -0.21
C TYR A 276 -7.77 19.39 -0.18
N ARG A 277 -7.36 20.49 -0.83
CA ARG A 277 -8.14 21.72 -0.87
C ARG A 277 -9.53 21.45 -1.46
N ASP A 278 -9.58 20.70 -2.55
CA ASP A 278 -10.81 20.43 -3.27
C ASP A 278 -11.74 19.49 -2.46
N ASN A 279 -11.20 18.46 -1.80
CA ASN A 279 -12.01 17.36 -1.27
C ASN A 279 -11.92 17.12 0.25
N LEU A 280 -10.80 17.41 0.89
CA LEU A 280 -10.49 16.90 2.25
C LEU A 280 -10.39 17.98 3.33
N SER A 281 -10.40 19.28 2.96
CA SER A 281 -10.40 20.37 3.94
C SER A 281 -11.62 20.26 4.86
N GLY A 282 -11.40 20.12 6.17
CA GLY A 282 -12.46 19.90 7.17
C GLY A 282 -12.96 18.46 7.33
N GLU A 283 -12.52 17.52 6.49
CA GLU A 283 -13.03 16.14 6.48
C GLU A 283 -12.04 15.14 7.09
N LEU A 284 -12.53 13.93 7.38
CA LEU A 284 -11.74 12.79 7.85
C LEU A 284 -10.84 13.13 9.04
N LEU A 285 -11.32 14.00 9.95
CA LEU A 285 -10.54 14.52 11.08
C LEU A 285 -10.08 13.42 12.06
N ASN A 286 -10.73 12.25 12.01
CA ASN A 286 -10.43 11.07 12.81
C ASN A 286 -9.44 10.10 12.12
N TYR A 287 -8.96 10.40 10.92
CA TYR A 287 -7.94 9.61 10.22
C TYR A 287 -6.56 10.28 10.32
N PRO A 288 -5.47 9.51 10.44
CA PRO A 288 -4.12 10.03 10.32
C PRO A 288 -3.83 10.45 8.88
N PHE A 289 -3.17 11.59 8.70
CA PHE A 289 -2.81 12.13 7.40
C PHE A 289 -1.31 12.03 7.13
N TRP A 290 -0.97 11.66 5.91
CA TRP A 290 0.35 11.81 5.32
C TRP A 290 0.29 12.92 4.27
N LEU A 291 0.88 14.07 4.57
CA LEU A 291 0.73 15.25 3.73
C LEU A 291 1.93 15.44 2.81
N ARG A 292 1.70 15.54 1.50
CA ARG A 292 2.72 16.04 0.57
C ARG A 292 2.84 17.55 0.67
N ALA A 293 3.99 18.05 1.11
CA ALA A 293 4.27 19.48 1.19
C ALA A 293 5.76 19.74 0.86
N VAL A 294 6.10 19.68 -0.43
CA VAL A 294 7.50 19.72 -0.88
C VAL A 294 8.04 21.14 -1.10
N ALA A 295 7.17 22.16 -1.12
CA ALA A 295 7.56 23.55 -1.39
C ALA A 295 7.42 24.48 -0.16
N ALA A 296 6.66 24.07 0.85
CA ALA A 296 6.46 24.80 2.10
C ALA A 296 6.05 23.84 3.22
N HIS A 297 6.27 24.24 4.48
CA HIS A 297 5.91 23.44 5.65
C HIS A 297 4.39 23.12 5.68
N PRO A 298 3.97 21.92 6.15
CA PRO A 298 2.56 21.54 6.16
C PRO A 298 1.62 22.55 6.84
N SER A 299 2.06 23.26 7.88
CA SER A 299 1.22 24.29 8.54
C SER A 299 0.84 25.48 7.64
N LYS A 300 1.61 25.74 6.57
CA LYS A 300 1.30 26.78 5.58
C LYS A 300 0.40 26.24 4.46
N VAL A 301 0.66 24.99 4.03
CA VAL A 301 -0.05 24.37 2.90
C VAL A 301 -1.42 23.81 3.33
N TYR A 302 -1.51 23.34 4.57
CA TYR A 302 -2.68 22.71 5.18
C TYR A 302 -3.00 23.34 6.55
N PRO A 303 -3.41 24.62 6.63
CA PRO A 303 -3.66 25.29 7.90
C PRO A 303 -4.61 24.51 8.82
N GLY A 304 -4.18 24.28 10.06
CA GLY A 304 -4.98 23.57 11.08
C GLY A 304 -5.08 22.05 10.89
N ARG A 305 -4.54 21.46 9.82
CA ARG A 305 -4.56 20.01 9.62
C ARG A 305 -3.49 19.32 10.45
N LYS A 306 -3.93 18.43 11.35
CA LYS A 306 -3.04 17.46 12.01
C LYS A 306 -2.51 16.46 10.96
N TRP A 307 -1.25 16.11 11.07
CA TRP A 307 -0.59 15.14 10.20
C TRP A 307 0.31 14.21 11.02
N LEU A 308 0.46 13.00 10.51
CA LEU A 308 1.29 11.93 11.08
C LEU A 308 2.60 11.81 10.31
N PHE A 309 2.54 11.92 8.98
CA PHE A 309 3.70 11.90 8.11
C PHE A 309 3.71 13.12 7.19
N TRP A 310 4.91 13.56 6.83
CA TRP A 310 5.13 14.65 5.89
C TRP A 310 6.09 14.18 4.80
N GLN A 311 5.62 14.14 3.54
CA GLN A 311 6.49 14.03 2.38
C GLN A 311 7.04 15.42 2.04
N TYR A 312 8.32 15.62 2.34
CA TYR A 312 8.97 16.93 2.24
C TYR A 312 9.84 17.08 0.99
N SER A 313 10.08 16.00 0.26
CA SER A 313 10.82 16.04 -1.01
C SER A 313 10.45 14.88 -1.91
N GLY A 314 10.35 15.12 -3.22
CA GLY A 314 10.37 14.10 -4.27
C GLY A 314 11.67 14.09 -5.10
N SER A 315 12.71 14.75 -4.60
CA SER A 315 14.03 14.80 -5.23
C SER A 315 15.14 14.38 -4.26
N GLY A 316 14.78 13.58 -3.26
CA GLY A 316 15.74 12.97 -2.35
C GLY A 316 16.76 12.12 -3.06
N VAL A 317 17.96 12.04 -2.49
CA VAL A 317 19.05 11.18 -2.95
C VAL A 317 19.63 10.49 -1.73
N SER A 318 19.77 9.17 -1.81
CA SER A 318 20.38 8.36 -0.75
C SER A 318 21.40 7.40 -1.36
N HIS A 319 22.40 7.01 -0.57
CA HIS A 319 23.12 5.78 -0.89
C HIS A 319 22.15 4.60 -0.79
N GLY A 320 22.38 3.59 -1.64
CA GLY A 320 21.56 2.39 -1.74
C GLY A 320 20.32 2.51 -2.63
N VAL A 321 20.11 3.66 -3.28
CA VAL A 321 19.03 3.84 -4.28
C VAL A 321 19.61 4.58 -5.48
N ASP A 322 19.42 4.03 -6.66
CA ASP A 322 19.76 4.72 -7.89
C ASP A 322 18.67 5.72 -8.28
N GLY A 323 19.06 6.99 -8.42
CA GLY A 323 18.16 8.06 -8.82
C GLY A 323 17.52 8.78 -7.62
N LYS A 324 16.27 9.23 -7.82
CA LYS A 324 15.54 10.04 -6.83
C LYS A 324 14.70 9.14 -5.94
N ILE A 325 14.40 9.62 -4.74
CA ILE A 325 13.50 8.96 -3.81
C ILE A 325 12.69 10.01 -3.04
N ASP A 326 11.44 9.67 -2.73
CA ASP A 326 10.59 10.48 -1.89
C ASP A 326 11.05 10.40 -0.44
N LEU A 327 11.19 11.56 0.21
CA LEU A 327 11.65 11.67 1.59
C LEU A 327 10.51 12.08 2.51
N ASN A 328 10.39 11.34 3.60
CA ASN A 328 9.32 11.49 4.57
C ASN A 328 9.86 11.67 5.99
N ALA A 329 9.07 12.33 6.82
CA ALA A 329 9.31 12.43 8.24
C ALA A 329 8.03 12.14 9.03
N PHE A 330 8.17 11.47 10.17
CA PHE A 330 7.11 11.27 11.14
C PHE A 330 6.96 12.50 12.05
N HIS A 331 5.72 12.85 12.40
CA HIS A 331 5.41 13.96 13.30
C HIS A 331 5.59 13.54 14.76
N GLY A 332 6.71 13.93 15.37
CA GLY A 332 6.93 13.76 16.80
C GLY A 332 8.39 13.45 17.14
N SER A 333 8.59 13.08 18.40
CA SER A 333 9.86 12.56 18.90
C SER A 333 10.05 11.08 18.54
N GLU A 334 11.26 10.57 18.79
CA GLU A 334 11.56 9.14 18.71
C GLU A 334 10.68 8.30 19.67
N GLN A 335 10.38 8.83 20.86
CA GLN A 335 9.48 8.15 21.81
C GLN A 335 8.04 8.09 21.27
N ASP A 336 7.56 9.17 20.65
CA ASP A 336 6.23 9.19 20.04
C ASP A 336 6.12 8.16 18.91
N TRP A 337 7.20 8.01 18.12
CA TRP A 337 7.30 6.98 17.10
C TRP A 337 7.20 5.57 17.68
N HIS A 338 7.97 5.26 18.73
CA HIS A 338 7.90 3.95 19.38
C HIS A 338 6.52 3.66 19.96
N ASN A 339 5.89 4.65 20.61
CA ASN A 339 4.55 4.53 21.15
C ASN A 339 3.53 4.25 20.04
N TRP A 340 3.59 5.01 18.94
CA TRP A 340 2.67 4.86 17.81
C TRP A 340 2.83 3.51 17.10
N VAL A 341 4.07 3.06 16.87
CA VAL A 341 4.32 1.73 16.28
C VAL A 341 3.81 0.63 17.20
N ALA A 342 4.03 0.73 18.51
CA ALA A 342 3.57 -0.26 19.47
C ALA A 342 2.03 -0.32 19.54
N SER A 343 1.35 0.83 19.49
CA SER A 343 -0.12 0.87 19.50
C SER A 343 -0.75 0.40 18.19
N SER A 344 0.01 0.39 17.09
CA SER A 344 -0.48 0.02 15.77
C SER A 344 -0.23 -1.45 15.43
N ALA A 345 0.55 -2.19 16.22
CA ALA A 345 0.83 -3.60 15.97
C ALA A 345 -0.37 -4.48 16.37
N HIS A 346 -1.13 -4.95 15.38
CA HIS A 346 -2.33 -5.79 15.55
C HIS A 346 -2.25 -7.12 14.81
#